data_AF-A0A2T6D8W9-F1
#
_entry.id   AF-A0A2T6D8W9-F1
#
_cell.length_a   1.000
_cell.length_b   1.000
_cell.length_c   1.000
_cell.angle_alpha   90.00
_cell.angle_beta   90.00
_cell.angle_gamma   90.00
#
_symmetry.space_group_name_H-M   'P 1'
#
loop_
_entity.id
_entity.type
_entity.pdbx_description
1 polymer ?
#
loop_
_entity_poly.entity_id
_entity_poly.type
_entity_poly.pdbx_seq_one_letter_code
_entity_poly.pdbx_strand_id
1 'polypeptide(L)' 'MRGGRRLSMHSFGIAIDWDANNNPQGNPNSTLPDFWYEIWAKHGWIDGRHFRTPDPMHVQFAKGT' A
#
# COMPACT_ATOMS: atom_id res chain seq x y z
N MET A 1 -13.96 -2.50 2.07
CA MET A 1 -13.41 -3.79 2.57
C MET A 1 -13.79 -4.90 1.61
N ARG A 2 -12.82 -5.56 0.96
CA ARG A 2 -13.10 -6.78 0.19
C ARG A 2 -13.06 -7.96 1.18
N GLY A 3 -14.08 -8.82 1.18
CA GLY A 3 -14.18 -9.98 2.07
C GLY A 3 -13.05 -11.00 1.81
N GLY A 4 -11.87 -10.74 2.35
CA GLY A 4 -10.71 -11.61 2.27
C GLY A 4 -10.71 -12.63 3.40
N ARG A 5 -10.37 -13.89 3.09
CA ARG A 5 -10.09 -14.92 4.12
C ARG A 5 -8.76 -14.70 4.84
N ARG A 6 -7.97 -13.70 4.42
CA ARG A 6 -6.66 -13.35 4.97
C ARG A 6 -6.77 -12.04 5.75
N LEU A 7 -6.09 -11.98 6.89
CA LEU A 7 -6.01 -10.77 7.71
C LEU A 7 -5.39 -9.63 6.90
N SER A 8 -6.01 -8.45 6.98
CA SER A 8 -5.51 -7.25 6.33
C SER A 8 -4.69 -6.43 7.31
N MET A 9 -3.60 -5.81 6.84
CA MET A 9 -2.81 -4.88 7.65
C MET A 9 -3.60 -3.62 8.05
N HIS A 10 -4.64 -3.29 7.29
CA HIS A 10 -5.61 -2.24 7.64
C HIS A 10 -6.36 -2.56 8.95
N SER A 11 -6.65 -3.83 9.23
CA SER A 11 -7.30 -4.25 10.48
C SER A 11 -6.44 -4.06 11.72
N PHE A 12 -5.12 -3.93 11.54
CA PHE A 12 -4.16 -3.69 12.62
C PHE A 12 -3.76 -2.20 12.74
N GLY A 13 -4.34 -1.32 11.92
CA GLY A 13 -4.00 0.11 11.93
C GLY A 13 -2.60 0.45 11.41
N ILE A 14 -1.96 -0.50 10.70
CA ILE A 14 -0.58 -0.38 10.19
C ILE A 14 -0.52 -0.45 8.66
N ALA A 15 -1.61 -0.09 7.99
CA ALA A 15 -1.65 0.11 6.55
C ALA A 15 -2.46 1.36 6.21
N ILE A 16 -2.08 2.02 5.12
CA ILE A 16 -2.70 3.25 4.64
C ILE A 16 -2.87 3.14 3.13
N ASP A 17 -4.06 3.50 2.65
CA ASP A 17 -4.35 3.69 1.23
C ASP A 17 -4.54 5.19 0.98
N TRP A 18 -3.75 5.78 0.07
CA TRP A 18 -3.84 7.20 -0.28
C TRP A 18 -4.39 7.41 -1.69
N ASP A 19 -5.38 8.27 -1.82
CA ASP A 19 -6.01 8.64 -3.09
C ASP A 19 -6.36 7.41 -3.97
N ALA A 20 -7.13 6.49 -3.38
CA ALA A 20 -7.49 5.21 -3.99
C ALA A 20 -8.24 5.33 -5.32
N ASN A 21 -8.89 6.46 -5.57
CA ASN A 21 -9.62 6.70 -6.81
C ASN A 21 -8.67 6.86 -8.01
N ASN A 22 -7.54 7.53 -7.82
CA ASN A 22 -6.54 7.75 -8.86
C ASN A 22 -5.42 6.70 -8.87
N ASN A 23 -5.22 5.99 -7.74
CA ASN A 23 -4.14 5.01 -7.56
C ASN A 23 -4.67 3.61 -7.18
N PRO A 24 -5.63 3.03 -7.93
CA PRO A 24 -6.27 1.79 -7.52
C PRO A 24 -5.33 0.59 -7.58
N GLN A 25 -5.54 -0.37 -6.67
CA GLN A 25 -4.87 -1.68 -6.70
C GLN A 25 -5.01 -2.37 -8.06
N GLY A 26 -3.90 -2.95 -8.54
CA GLY A 26 -3.79 -3.64 -9.82
C GLY A 26 -3.36 -2.73 -10.96
N ASN A 27 -3.33 -1.41 -10.75
CA ASN A 27 -2.77 -0.46 -11.70
C ASN A 27 -1.30 -0.17 -11.33
N PRO A 28 -0.31 -0.44 -12.20
CA PRO A 28 1.08 -0.12 -11.91
C PRO A 28 1.39 1.38 -11.95
N ASN A 29 0.53 2.18 -12.59
CA ASN A 29 0.72 3.62 -12.68
C ASN A 29 0.30 4.30 -11.37
N SER A 30 1.14 5.20 -10.87
CA SER A 30 0.85 6.04 -9.72
C SER A 30 0.88 7.51 -10.12
N THR A 31 -0.05 8.27 -9.56
CA THR A 31 -0.06 9.73 -9.56
C THR A 31 0.67 10.31 -8.34
N LEU A 32 1.01 9.47 -7.35
CA LEU A 32 1.76 9.88 -6.18
C LEU A 32 3.23 10.08 -6.54
N PRO A 33 3.86 11.17 -6.06
CA PRO A 33 5.27 11.44 -6.34
C PRO A 33 6.18 10.48 -5.57
N ASP A 34 7.38 10.21 -6.11
CA ASP A 34 8.33 9.27 -5.50
C ASP A 34 8.70 9.61 -4.05
N PHE A 35 8.84 10.90 -3.72
CA PHE A 35 9.16 11.34 -2.36
C PHE A 35 8.12 10.88 -1.32
N TRP A 36 6.86 10.68 -1.73
CA TRP A 36 5.81 10.18 -0.83
C TRP A 36 6.17 8.78 -0.35
N TYR A 37 6.60 7.91 -1.26
CA TYR A 37 7.05 6.55 -0.95
C TYR A 37 8.37 6.54 -0.18
N GLU A 38 9.30 7.43 -0.52
CA GLU A 38 10.58 7.56 0.17
C GLU A 38 10.42 7.92 1.66
N ILE A 39 9.47 8.78 2.00
CA ILE A 39 9.15 9.12 3.40
C ILE A 39 8.74 7.85 4.16
N TRP A 40 7.81 7.08 3.61
CA TRP A 40 7.35 5.82 4.23
C TRP A 40 8.50 4.81 4.38
N ALA A 41 9.28 4.60 3.32
CA ALA A 41 10.42 3.69 3.31
C ALA A 41 11.46 4.08 4.37
N LYS A 42 11.76 5.38 4.54
CA LYS A 42 12.66 5.89 5.58
C LYS A 42 12.20 5.53 6.99
N HIS A 43 10.90 5.38 7.19
CA HIS A 43 10.31 4.99 8.46
C HIS A 43 10.10 3.49 8.61
N GLY A 44 10.54 2.66 7.65
CA GLY A 44 10.42 1.20 7.71
C GLY A 44 9.11 0.64 7.17
N TRP A 45 8.29 1.46 6.50
CA TRP A 45 7.09 1.00 5.82
C TRP A 45 7.43 0.39 4.46
N ILE A 46 6.55 -0.48 3.98
CA ILE A 46 6.68 -1.22 2.74
C ILE A 46 5.80 -0.56 1.67
N ASP A 47 6.39 -0.30 0.51
CA ASP A 47 5.73 0.25 -0.67
C ASP A 47 4.93 -0.82 -1.44
N GLY A 48 3.62 -0.59 -1.58
CA GLY A 48 2.70 -1.48 -2.28
C GLY A 48 2.92 -1.56 -3.80
N ARG A 49 3.64 -0.61 -4.41
CA ARG A 49 4.04 -0.70 -5.84
C ARG A 49 4.88 -1.95 -6.13
N HIS A 50 5.59 -2.47 -5.13
CA HIS A 50 6.45 -3.65 -5.26
C HIS A 50 5.75 -4.98 -4.95
N PHE A 51 4.44 -4.97 -4.72
CA PHE A 51 3.67 -6.20 -4.53
C PHE A 51 3.45 -6.94 -5.85
N ARG A 52 3.18 -8.25 -5.76
CA ARG A 52 2.88 -9.10 -6.93
C ARG A 52 1.73 -8.53 -7.77
N THR A 53 0.72 -8.01 -7.09
CA THR A 53 -0.31 -7.16 -7.69
C THR A 53 0.00 -5.75 -7.22
N PRO A 54 0.53 -4.87 -8.09
CA PRO A 54 0.91 -3.52 -7.70
C PRO A 54 -0.24 -2.79 -7.03
N ASP A 55 0.04 -2.10 -5.94
CA ASP A 55 -0.94 -1.36 -5.17
C ASP A 55 -0.40 0.03 -4.83
N PRO A 56 -0.43 0.98 -5.78
CA PRO A 56 0.29 2.25 -5.66
C PRO A 56 -0.26 3.15 -4.56
N MET A 57 -1.52 3.03 -4.18
CA MET A 57 -2.08 3.75 -3.04
C MET A 57 -1.56 3.23 -1.69
N HIS A 58 -1.00 2.01 -1.64
CA HIS A 58 -0.84 1.25 -0.42
C HIS A 58 0.56 1.33 0.18
N VAL A 59 0.63 1.54 1.50
CA VAL A 59 1.83 1.26 2.32
C VAL A 59 1.45 0.47 3.57
N GLN A 60 2.33 -0.43 4.03
CA GLN A 60 2.11 -1.21 5.25
C GLN A 60 3.39 -1.42 6.08
N PHE A 61 3.27 -1.47 7.41
CA PHE A 61 4.43 -1.54 8.32
C PHE A 61 4.98 -2.95 8.55
N ALA A 62 4.26 -3.99 8.15
CA ALA A 62 4.67 -5.38 8.30
C ALA A 62 4.14 -6.20 7.12
N LYS A 63 4.71 -7.37 6.85
CA LYS A 63 4.15 -8.33 5.88
C LYS A 63 3.22 -9.30 6.61
N GLY A 64 2.02 -9.52 6.06
CA GLY A 64 1.21 -10.67 6.45
C GLY A 64 1.87 -11.94 5.91
N THR A 65 2.12 -12.91 6.78
CA THR A 65 2.62 -14.24 6.43
C THR A 65 1.60 -15.05 5.65
#